data_AF-A0A172QQI2-F1
#
_entry.id   AF-A0A172QQI2-F1
#
_cell.length_a   1.000
_cell.length_b   1.000
_cell.length_c   1.000
_cell.angle_alpha   90.00
_cell.angle_beta   90.00
_cell.angle_gamma   90.00
#
_symmetry.space_group_name_H-M   'P 1'
#
loop_
_entity.id
_entity.type
_entity.pdbx_description
1 polymer ?
#
loop_
_entity_poly.entity_id
_entity_poly.type
_entity_poly.pdbx_seq_one_letter_code
_entity_poly.pdbx_strand_id
1 'polypeptide(L)'
;MPMNYARENVISLASARAQRSGKPKPELTLIVRATNVQADGEVHRHIGLNSAMSLDELHKVLNIVFGVGGEQSPWRFEDQFRQPLDPSETLGEFLLGAGDFLFYFWGLWQINLHCVEFYPRDNGTPRALCIGGSGGLGTDFDQASINAELTGTDTIRDVLSSVRPEVIDLVDRTGVFDFIPLLQALDLKREPLIDAIRHRTCRTLPVENSAEASDAFWSCVLALSCLGNDELFTEVIESTMGTLGWVADDGSPLRAPEITSACATSLAILAELGGYGPQQLAPVDRLDIYRELLCF
;
A
#
# COMPACT_ATOMS: atom_id res chain seq x y z
N MET A 1 -15.38 -36.00 2.92
CA MET A 1 -15.01 -35.84 1.50
C MET A 1 -15.26 -34.39 1.11
N PRO A 2 -14.29 -33.48 1.26
CA PRO A 2 -14.48 -32.09 0.87
C PRO A 2 -14.23 -31.90 -0.63
N MET A 3 -15.12 -31.17 -1.28
CA MET A 3 -15.13 -30.82 -2.70
C MET A 3 -13.97 -29.88 -3.05
N ASN A 4 -13.11 -30.32 -3.98
CA ASN A 4 -12.18 -29.47 -4.71
C ASN A 4 -12.97 -28.57 -5.67
N TYR A 5 -13.12 -27.29 -5.34
CA TYR A 5 -13.48 -26.28 -6.34
C TYR A 5 -12.20 -25.73 -6.99
N ALA A 6 -12.17 -25.84 -8.32
CA ALA A 6 -11.10 -25.42 -9.19
C ALA A 6 -10.61 -23.98 -8.91
N ARG A 7 -9.33 -23.86 -8.55
CA ARG A 7 -8.53 -22.62 -8.62
C ARG A 7 -7.27 -22.85 -9.44
N GLU A 8 -7.39 -23.53 -10.56
CA GLU A 8 -6.29 -23.65 -11.53
C GLU A 8 -6.43 -22.58 -12.62
N ASN A 9 -5.33 -21.86 -12.82
CA ASN A 9 -4.95 -21.11 -14.03
C ASN A 9 -5.53 -19.71 -14.24
N VAL A 10 -5.09 -18.74 -13.42
CA VAL A 10 -4.80 -17.40 -13.97
C VAL A 10 -3.33 -17.36 -14.36
N ILE A 11 -3.03 -17.75 -15.60
CA ILE A 11 -1.69 -17.60 -16.16
C ILE A 11 -1.52 -16.13 -16.53
N SER A 12 -0.65 -15.42 -15.81
CA SER A 12 -0.19 -14.10 -16.24
C SER A 12 0.46 -14.22 -17.62
N LEU A 13 -0.21 -13.68 -18.65
CA LEU A 13 0.29 -13.65 -20.03
C LEU A 13 1.63 -12.90 -20.14
N ALA A 14 1.90 -11.96 -19.23
CA ALA A 14 3.17 -11.27 -19.12
C ALA A 14 4.28 -12.21 -18.61
N SER A 15 3.99 -13.01 -17.56
CA SER A 15 4.92 -13.98 -16.98
C SER A 15 5.24 -15.12 -17.95
N ALA A 16 4.26 -15.60 -18.71
CA ALA A 16 4.45 -16.62 -19.75
C ALA A 16 5.29 -16.12 -20.95
N ARG A 17 5.23 -14.82 -21.27
CA ARG A 17 6.06 -14.19 -22.31
C ARG A 17 7.49 -13.92 -21.84
N ALA A 18 7.68 -13.59 -20.56
CA ALA A 18 9.01 -13.39 -19.97
C ALA A 18 9.83 -14.70 -19.95
N GLN A 19 9.21 -15.82 -19.59
CA GLN A 19 9.87 -17.15 -19.60
C GLN A 19 10.36 -17.58 -20.99
N ARG A 20 9.67 -17.18 -22.08
CA ARG A 20 10.07 -17.52 -23.46
C ARG A 20 11.19 -16.65 -24.04
N SER A 21 11.53 -15.53 -23.43
CA SER A 21 12.40 -14.51 -24.03
C SER A 21 13.82 -14.46 -23.45
N GLY A 22 14.19 -15.38 -22.55
CA GLY A 22 15.50 -15.38 -21.89
C GLY A 22 15.74 -14.14 -21.02
N LYS A 23 14.66 -13.41 -20.68
CA LYS A 23 14.71 -12.26 -19.78
C LYS A 23 14.96 -12.73 -18.34
N PRO A 24 15.61 -11.90 -17.50
CA PRO A 24 15.73 -12.18 -16.07
C PRO A 24 14.37 -12.51 -15.47
N LYS A 25 14.36 -13.43 -14.50
CA LYS A 25 13.14 -13.90 -13.81
C LYS A 25 12.37 -12.66 -13.33
N PRO A 26 11.06 -12.53 -13.67
CA PRO A 26 10.30 -11.33 -13.33
C PRO A 26 10.28 -11.15 -11.80
N GLU A 27 10.51 -9.93 -11.34
CA GLU A 27 10.36 -9.59 -9.92
C GLU A 27 8.90 -9.79 -9.49
N LEU A 28 8.73 -10.25 -8.26
CA LEU A 28 7.43 -10.53 -7.66
C LEU A 28 7.30 -9.77 -6.35
N THR A 29 6.07 -9.42 -5.99
CA THR A 29 5.74 -8.99 -4.64
C THR A 29 5.31 -10.20 -3.84
N LEU A 30 6.05 -10.51 -2.78
CA LEU A 30 5.82 -11.60 -1.84
C LEU A 30 4.97 -11.08 -0.69
N ILE A 31 3.87 -11.74 -0.37
CA ILE A 31 3.12 -11.47 0.87
C ILE A 31 3.63 -12.44 1.93
N VAL A 32 4.39 -11.93 2.89
CA VAL A 32 5.02 -12.71 3.95
C VAL A 32 4.34 -12.41 5.27
N ARG A 33 3.92 -13.48 5.97
CA ARG A 33 3.50 -13.41 7.35
C ARG A 33 4.69 -13.70 8.25
N ALA A 34 5.16 -12.70 8.98
CA ALA A 34 6.21 -12.81 9.98
C ALA A 34 5.56 -13.01 11.35
N THR A 35 5.85 -14.11 12.06
CA THR A 35 5.29 -14.39 13.38
C THR A 35 6.37 -14.68 14.42
N ASN A 36 6.17 -14.17 15.62
CA ASN A 36 6.93 -14.51 16.81
C ASN A 36 5.94 -14.92 17.90
N VAL A 37 6.00 -16.18 18.31
CA VAL A 37 5.13 -16.74 19.35
C VAL A 37 5.91 -16.82 20.65
N GLN A 38 5.38 -16.17 21.69
CA GLN A 38 5.93 -16.13 23.04
C GLN A 38 4.98 -16.87 23.99
N ALA A 39 5.40 -17.05 25.25
CA ALA A 39 4.56 -17.70 26.25
C ALA A 39 3.35 -16.86 26.66
N ASP A 40 3.46 -15.54 26.54
CA ASP A 40 2.51 -14.52 26.99
C ASP A 40 1.78 -13.80 25.84
N GLY A 41 2.12 -14.09 24.58
CA GLY A 41 1.46 -13.51 23.43
C GLY A 41 2.05 -13.93 22.08
N GLU A 42 1.43 -13.46 21.01
CA GLU A 42 1.92 -13.59 19.63
C GLU A 42 2.06 -12.20 19.02
N VAL A 43 3.22 -11.95 18.43
CA VAL A 43 3.46 -10.78 17.59
C VAL A 43 3.47 -11.24 16.14
N HIS A 44 2.67 -10.60 15.30
CA HIS A 44 2.67 -10.91 13.87
C HIS A 44 2.57 -9.69 12.98
N ARG A 45 3.08 -9.85 11.76
CA ARG A 45 3.11 -8.82 10.71
C ARG A 45 2.82 -9.46 9.37
N HIS A 46 2.02 -8.82 8.54
CA HIS A 46 1.85 -9.13 7.12
C HIS A 46 2.60 -8.07 6.33
N ILE A 47 3.55 -8.50 5.51
CA ILE A 47 4.51 -7.62 4.84
C ILE A 47 4.53 -7.97 3.35
N GLY A 48 4.33 -6.98 2.49
CA GLY A 48 4.63 -7.08 1.07
C GLY A 48 6.13 -6.82 0.84
N LEU A 49 6.84 -7.72 0.17
CA LEU A 49 8.29 -7.65 -0.04
C LEU A 49 8.65 -7.87 -1.50
N ASN A 50 9.62 -7.14 -2.04
CA ASN A 50 10.19 -7.45 -3.35
C ASN A 50 11.00 -8.76 -3.29
N SER A 51 10.72 -9.71 -4.17
CA SER A 51 11.47 -10.97 -4.29
C SER A 51 12.96 -10.77 -4.59
N ALA A 52 13.34 -9.66 -5.23
CA ALA A 52 14.74 -9.32 -5.51
C ALA A 52 15.49 -8.71 -4.32
N MET A 53 14.80 -8.49 -3.18
CA MET A 53 15.42 -7.99 -1.95
C MET A 53 16.42 -8.99 -1.40
N SER A 54 17.60 -8.53 -0.99
CA SER A 54 18.57 -9.39 -0.30
C SER A 54 18.14 -9.68 1.14
N LEU A 55 18.67 -10.74 1.73
CA LEU A 55 18.41 -11.03 3.15
C LEU A 55 18.98 -9.94 4.10
N ASP A 56 20.05 -9.24 3.72
CA ASP A 56 20.56 -8.06 4.44
C ASP A 56 19.59 -6.87 4.40
N GLU A 57 18.97 -6.61 3.23
CA GLU A 57 17.93 -5.59 3.11
C GLU A 57 16.68 -6.01 3.91
N LEU A 58 16.30 -7.28 3.85
CA LEU A 58 15.19 -7.83 4.62
C LEU A 58 15.41 -7.69 6.13
N HIS A 59 16.63 -7.92 6.62
CA HIS A 59 16.97 -7.69 8.03
C HIS A 59 16.62 -6.25 8.46
N LYS A 60 16.96 -5.24 7.65
CA LYS A 60 16.63 -3.83 7.92
C LYS A 60 15.11 -3.60 7.94
N VAL A 61 14.39 -4.19 6.98
CA VAL A 61 12.91 -4.12 6.93
C VAL A 61 12.31 -4.74 8.19
N LEU A 62 12.77 -5.92 8.62
CA LEU A 62 12.27 -6.58 9.82
C LEU A 62 12.59 -5.79 11.09
N ASN A 63 13.76 -5.15 11.16
CA ASN A 63 14.10 -4.26 12.27
C ASN A 63 13.13 -3.09 12.41
N ILE A 64 12.71 -2.49 11.29
CA ILE A 64 11.72 -1.40 11.27
C ILE A 64 10.34 -1.95 11.68
N VAL A 65 9.89 -3.02 11.01
CA VAL A 65 8.54 -3.59 11.18
C VAL A 65 8.28 -4.13 12.61
N PHE A 66 9.32 -4.62 13.28
CA PHE A 66 9.25 -5.08 14.67
C PHE A 66 9.71 -4.03 15.70
N GLY A 67 10.17 -2.85 15.27
CA GLY A 67 10.59 -1.76 16.17
C GLY A 67 11.89 -2.05 16.94
N VAL A 68 12.80 -2.85 16.38
CA VAL A 68 14.04 -3.31 17.04
C VAL A 68 15.33 -2.73 16.43
N GLY A 69 15.22 -1.80 15.48
CA GLY A 69 16.36 -1.27 14.72
C GLY A 69 17.40 -0.46 15.51
N GLY A 70 17.10 -0.03 16.73
CA GLY A 70 18.04 0.70 17.59
C GLY A 70 19.10 -0.19 18.27
N GLU A 71 18.93 -1.51 18.23
CA GLU A 71 19.76 -2.47 18.96
C GLU A 71 20.66 -3.27 18.01
N GLN A 72 21.97 -3.30 18.30
CA GLN A 72 22.93 -4.14 17.58
C GLN A 72 22.95 -5.56 18.12
N SER A 73 21.94 -6.34 17.75
CA SER A 73 21.87 -7.77 18.06
C SER A 73 22.43 -8.62 16.91
N PRO A 74 23.09 -9.76 17.20
CA PRO A 74 23.49 -10.70 16.17
C PRO A 74 22.25 -11.26 15.48
N TRP A 75 22.32 -11.41 14.17
CA TRP A 75 21.20 -11.90 13.38
C TRP A 75 21.65 -12.92 12.35
N ARG A 76 20.72 -13.75 11.89
CA ARG A 76 20.92 -14.69 10.78
C ARG A 76 19.59 -15.15 10.22
N PHE A 77 19.62 -15.68 9.00
CA PHE A 77 18.53 -16.43 8.42
C PHE A 77 18.89 -17.91 8.35
N GLU A 78 17.89 -18.76 8.54
CA GLU A 78 17.99 -20.19 8.29
C GLU A 78 16.85 -20.64 7.37
N ASP A 79 17.14 -21.63 6.52
CA ASP A 79 16.11 -22.29 5.72
C ASP A 79 15.27 -23.28 6.55
N GLN A 80 14.30 -23.91 5.89
CA GLN A 80 13.46 -24.96 6.48
C GLN A 80 14.24 -26.18 7.02
N PHE A 81 15.47 -26.39 6.56
CA PHE A 81 16.37 -27.46 6.99
C PHE A 81 17.39 -27.00 8.05
N ARG A 82 17.19 -25.80 8.62
CA ARG A 82 18.05 -25.18 9.64
C ARG A 82 19.47 -24.92 9.14
N GLN A 83 19.65 -24.75 7.83
CA GLN A 83 20.94 -24.33 7.27
C GLN A 83 21.03 -22.80 7.25
N PRO A 84 22.16 -22.21 7.67
CA PRO A 84 22.35 -20.78 7.59
C PRO A 84 22.39 -20.31 6.14
N LEU A 85 21.76 -19.16 5.87
CA LEU A 85 21.71 -18.54 4.54
C LEU A 85 22.71 -17.39 4.41
N ASP A 86 23.21 -17.15 3.20
CA ASP A 86 24.07 -16.00 2.93
C ASP A 86 23.23 -14.71 2.87
N PRO A 87 23.53 -13.69 3.68
CA PRO A 87 22.81 -12.41 3.66
C PRO A 87 22.73 -11.70 2.31
N SER A 88 23.64 -12.01 1.38
CA SER A 88 23.67 -11.41 0.04
C SER A 88 22.72 -12.09 -0.96
N GLU A 89 22.21 -13.29 -0.65
CA GLU A 89 21.23 -14.01 -1.47
C GLU A 89 19.85 -13.32 -1.43
N THR A 90 19.05 -13.56 -2.46
CA THR A 90 17.77 -12.88 -2.64
C THR A 90 16.61 -13.68 -2.07
N LEU A 91 15.59 -12.98 -1.58
CA LEU A 91 14.42 -13.62 -0.97
C LEU A 91 13.70 -14.58 -1.92
N GLY A 92 13.63 -14.25 -3.20
CA GLY A 92 13.01 -15.05 -4.26
C GLY A 92 13.78 -16.31 -4.68
N GLU A 93 14.96 -16.56 -4.11
CA GLU A 93 15.66 -17.84 -4.23
C GLU A 93 15.15 -18.86 -3.20
N PHE A 94 14.63 -18.39 -2.06
CA PHE A 94 14.17 -19.25 -0.96
C PHE A 94 12.67 -19.35 -0.82
N LEU A 95 11.95 -18.26 -1.10
CA LEU A 95 10.49 -18.22 -1.11
C LEU A 95 10.04 -18.31 -2.57
N LEU A 96 9.92 -19.53 -3.09
CA LEU A 96 9.59 -19.82 -4.48
C LEU A 96 8.08 -19.95 -4.71
N GLY A 97 7.33 -20.30 -3.66
CA GLY A 97 5.90 -20.51 -3.70
C GLY A 97 5.22 -20.33 -2.34
N ALA A 98 3.88 -20.33 -2.38
CA ALA A 98 3.07 -20.20 -1.19
C ALA A 98 3.26 -21.41 -0.28
N GLY A 99 3.49 -21.19 1.01
CA GLY A 99 3.82 -22.22 1.99
C GLY A 99 5.31 -22.31 2.32
N ASP A 100 6.18 -21.73 1.50
CA ASP A 100 7.61 -21.68 1.81
C ASP A 100 7.85 -20.80 3.05
N PHE A 101 8.85 -21.16 3.85
CA PHE A 101 9.17 -20.44 5.07
C PHE A 101 10.67 -20.36 5.35
N LEU A 102 11.04 -19.29 6.06
CA LEU A 102 12.38 -19.02 6.56
C LEU A 102 12.32 -18.74 8.06
N PHE A 103 13.42 -19.01 8.75
CA PHE A 103 13.59 -18.55 10.13
C PHE A 103 14.51 -17.35 10.13
N TYR A 104 14.05 -16.24 10.71
CA TYR A 104 14.86 -15.09 11.01
C TYR A 104 15.18 -15.07 12.49
N PHE A 105 16.45 -14.92 12.83
CA PHE A 105 16.88 -14.78 14.22
C PHE A 105 17.43 -13.39 14.46
N TRP A 106 17.04 -12.81 15.60
CA TRP A 106 17.55 -11.53 16.08
C TRP A 106 17.84 -11.66 17.58
N GLY A 107 19.12 -11.73 17.93
CA GLY A 107 19.54 -12.13 19.28
C GLY A 107 19.01 -13.51 19.63
N LEU A 108 18.18 -13.58 20.69
CA LEU A 108 17.52 -14.80 21.14
C LEU A 108 16.13 -15.01 20.52
N TRP A 109 15.63 -14.03 19.78
CA TRP A 109 14.31 -14.06 19.16
C TRP A 109 14.33 -14.87 17.87
N GLN A 110 13.34 -15.75 17.70
CA GLN A 110 13.08 -16.43 16.42
C GLN A 110 11.76 -15.89 15.85
N ILE A 111 11.82 -15.34 14.64
CA ILE A 111 10.67 -14.89 13.85
C ILE A 111 10.53 -15.84 12.66
N ASN A 112 9.35 -16.42 12.51
CA ASN A 112 9.03 -17.32 11.40
C ASN A 112 8.46 -16.49 10.26
N LEU A 113 9.11 -16.53 9.10
CA LEU A 113 8.66 -15.85 7.89
C LEU A 113 7.99 -16.87 6.99
N HIS A 114 6.69 -16.74 6.78
CA HIS A 114 5.92 -17.65 5.94
C HIS A 114 5.38 -16.93 4.72
N CYS A 115 5.71 -17.39 3.52
CA CYS A 115 5.19 -16.82 2.30
C CYS A 115 3.75 -17.29 2.06
N VAL A 116 2.81 -16.36 2.07
CA VAL A 116 1.38 -16.63 1.94
C VAL A 116 0.97 -16.57 0.46
N GLU A 117 1.38 -15.52 -0.25
CA GLU A 117 0.96 -15.24 -1.62
C GLU A 117 2.05 -14.50 -2.41
N PHE A 118 1.89 -14.45 -3.74
CA PHE A 118 2.82 -13.82 -4.67
C PHE A 118 2.02 -13.11 -5.76
N TYR A 119 2.45 -11.90 -6.11
CA TYR A 119 1.82 -11.09 -7.15
C TYR A 119 2.86 -10.65 -8.18
N PRO A 120 2.51 -10.57 -9.47
CA PRO A 120 3.32 -9.86 -10.45
C PRO A 120 3.57 -8.43 -9.97
N ARG A 121 4.80 -7.97 -10.10
CA ARG A 121 5.21 -6.65 -9.65
C ARG A 121 5.29 -5.67 -10.82
N ASP A 122 4.94 -4.42 -10.55
CA ASP A 122 5.20 -3.28 -11.43
C ASP A 122 6.18 -2.29 -10.76
N ASN A 123 6.56 -1.25 -11.51
CA ASN A 123 7.52 -0.25 -11.04
C ASN A 123 6.96 0.65 -9.92
N GLY A 124 5.63 0.75 -9.79
CA GLY A 124 4.97 1.58 -8.78
C GLY A 124 4.83 0.90 -7.42
N THR A 125 4.95 -0.43 -7.36
CA THR A 125 4.79 -1.15 -6.10
C THR A 125 5.96 -0.83 -5.13
N PRO A 126 5.72 -0.51 -3.84
CA PRO A 126 6.79 -0.32 -2.86
C PRO A 126 7.69 -1.55 -2.71
N ARG A 127 8.98 -1.37 -2.34
CA ARG A 127 9.91 -2.50 -2.13
C ARG A 127 9.61 -3.30 -0.87
N ALA A 128 9.13 -2.63 0.17
CA ALA A 128 8.58 -3.21 1.39
C ALA A 128 7.36 -2.41 1.82
N LEU A 129 6.34 -3.08 2.33
CA LEU A 129 5.15 -2.45 2.89
C LEU A 129 4.57 -3.31 4.01
N CYS A 130 4.32 -2.74 5.19
CA CYS A 130 3.56 -3.41 6.24
C CYS A 130 2.07 -3.26 5.94
N ILE A 131 1.40 -4.38 5.69
CA ILE A 131 0.00 -4.46 5.29
C ILE A 131 -0.92 -4.57 6.52
N GLY A 132 -0.40 -5.15 7.61
CA GLY A 132 -1.15 -5.34 8.85
C GLY A 132 -0.32 -6.07 9.89
N GLY A 133 -0.83 -6.13 11.12
CA GLY A 133 -0.16 -6.82 12.21
C GLY A 133 -0.83 -6.60 13.55
N SER A 134 -0.29 -7.26 14.58
CA SER A 134 -0.66 -7.00 15.97
C SER A 134 0.47 -7.37 16.92
N GLY A 135 0.39 -6.86 18.16
CA GLY A 135 1.37 -7.09 19.20
C GLY A 135 2.68 -6.32 18.98
N GLY A 136 3.54 -6.34 19.99
CA GLY A 136 4.79 -5.59 20.00
C GLY A 136 5.92 -6.33 20.70
N LEU A 137 7.16 -6.13 20.24
CA LEU A 137 8.37 -6.58 20.94
C LEU A 137 8.93 -5.50 21.89
N GLY A 138 8.10 -4.52 22.26
CA GLY A 138 8.46 -3.42 23.15
C GLY A 138 7.56 -2.19 23.03
N THR A 139 7.02 -1.93 21.83
CA THR A 139 6.07 -0.85 21.53
C THR A 139 4.81 -1.38 20.86
N ASP A 140 3.71 -0.66 20.98
CA ASP A 140 2.47 -1.01 20.29
C ASP A 140 2.64 -0.99 18.76
N PHE A 141 1.78 -1.74 18.07
CA PHE A 141 1.78 -1.80 16.62
C PHE A 141 1.17 -0.52 16.04
N ASP A 142 1.98 0.23 15.29
CA ASP A 142 1.56 1.40 14.52
C ASP A 142 2.01 1.21 13.06
N GLN A 143 1.04 0.83 12.22
CA GLN A 143 1.30 0.57 10.80
C GLN A 143 1.74 1.82 10.04
N ALA A 144 1.17 2.98 10.35
CA ALA A 144 1.45 4.23 9.64
C ALA A 144 2.90 4.66 9.88
N SER A 145 3.33 4.64 11.15
CA SER A 145 4.73 4.94 11.50
C SER A 145 5.71 3.96 10.86
N ILE A 146 5.40 2.66 10.86
CA ILE A 146 6.22 1.63 10.21
C ILE A 146 6.35 1.91 8.70
N ASN A 147 5.25 2.17 8.01
CA ASN A 147 5.25 2.39 6.56
C ASN A 147 5.95 3.70 6.16
N ALA A 148 5.84 4.74 6.98
CA ALA A 148 6.60 5.98 6.78
C ALA A 148 8.11 5.72 6.82
N GLU A 149 8.58 4.94 7.80
CA GLU A 149 10.00 4.59 7.94
C GLU A 149 10.48 3.66 6.81
N LEU A 150 9.68 2.66 6.43
CA LEU A 150 9.99 1.76 5.30
C LEU A 150 10.08 2.48 3.96
N THR A 151 9.24 3.50 3.74
CA THR A 151 9.23 4.26 2.49
C THR A 151 10.48 5.13 2.37
N GLY A 152 10.87 5.78 3.48
CA GLY A 152 12.05 6.65 3.56
C GLY A 152 11.87 8.01 2.87
N THR A 153 12.62 9.00 3.33
CA THR A 153 12.44 10.41 2.94
C THR A 153 12.69 10.69 1.45
N ASP A 154 13.64 10.00 0.83
CA ASP A 154 13.97 10.21 -0.59
C ASP A 154 12.85 9.69 -1.51
N THR A 155 12.28 8.52 -1.20
CA THR A 155 11.13 7.97 -1.93
C THR A 155 9.90 8.84 -1.74
N ILE A 156 9.62 9.30 -0.51
CA ILE A 156 8.52 10.24 -0.24
C ILE A 156 8.68 11.48 -1.12
N ARG A 157 9.87 12.09 -1.14
CA ARG A 157 10.14 13.29 -1.95
C ARG A 157 9.98 13.03 -3.45
N ASP A 158 10.43 11.88 -3.95
CA ASP A 158 10.28 11.51 -5.35
C ASP A 158 8.80 11.29 -5.75
N VAL A 159 8.03 10.60 -4.91
CA VAL A 159 6.58 10.38 -5.13
C VAL A 159 5.85 11.71 -5.15
N LEU A 160 6.05 12.54 -4.11
CA LEU A 160 5.37 13.83 -3.99
C LEU A 160 5.76 14.83 -5.08
N SER A 161 6.91 14.67 -5.76
CA SER A 161 7.34 15.55 -6.85
C SER A 161 6.38 15.61 -8.04
N SER A 162 5.52 14.60 -8.19
CA SER A 162 4.56 14.47 -9.28
C SER A 162 3.11 14.58 -8.80
N VAL A 163 2.89 14.86 -7.51
CA VAL A 163 1.56 14.95 -6.88
C VAL A 163 1.09 16.41 -6.89
N ARG A 164 -0.22 16.62 -6.99
CA ARG A 164 -0.80 17.96 -6.89
C ARG A 164 -0.54 18.62 -5.53
N PRO A 165 -0.24 19.94 -5.48
CA PRO A 165 0.00 20.67 -4.24
C PRO A 165 -1.09 20.52 -3.19
N GLU A 166 -2.36 20.47 -3.58
CA GLU A 166 -3.50 20.33 -2.68
C GLU A 166 -3.49 18.98 -1.97
N VAL A 167 -3.06 17.92 -2.67
CA VAL A 167 -2.93 16.57 -2.10
C VAL A 167 -1.69 16.49 -1.21
N ILE A 168 -0.59 17.14 -1.59
CA ILE A 168 0.61 17.26 -0.74
C ILE A 168 0.26 17.94 0.58
N ASP A 169 -0.42 19.10 0.52
CA ASP A 169 -0.84 19.85 1.71
C ASP A 169 -1.79 19.02 2.62
N LEU A 170 -2.69 18.24 2.02
CA LEU A 170 -3.54 17.31 2.76
C LEU A 170 -2.71 16.22 3.48
N VAL A 171 -1.79 15.57 2.77
CA VAL A 171 -0.93 14.52 3.37
C VAL A 171 -0.06 15.11 4.48
N ASP A 172 0.49 16.31 4.29
CA ASP A 172 1.33 16.98 5.28
C ASP A 172 0.54 17.37 6.54
N ARG A 173 -0.68 17.94 6.38
CA ARG A 173 -1.53 18.34 7.52
C ARG A 173 -2.12 17.16 8.27
N THR A 174 -2.42 16.06 7.58
CA THR A 174 -2.93 14.84 8.24
C THR A 174 -1.83 14.07 8.94
N GLY A 175 -0.59 14.13 8.45
CA GLY A 175 0.48 13.23 8.89
C GLY A 175 0.19 11.76 8.57
N VAL A 176 -0.81 11.47 7.73
CA VAL A 176 -1.20 10.11 7.33
C VAL A 176 -0.32 9.68 6.17
N PHE A 177 0.84 9.10 6.51
CA PHE A 177 1.81 8.62 5.53
C PHE A 177 1.36 7.36 4.77
N ASP A 178 0.24 6.73 5.16
CA ASP A 178 -0.35 5.59 4.45
C ASP A 178 -0.80 5.93 3.02
N PHE A 179 -0.98 7.22 2.70
CA PHE A 179 -1.22 7.65 1.32
C PHE A 179 0.03 7.61 0.44
N ILE A 180 1.25 7.65 0.99
CA ILE A 180 2.47 7.64 0.16
C ILE A 180 2.61 6.32 -0.61
N PRO A 181 2.48 5.13 0.01
CA PRO A 181 2.47 3.87 -0.74
C PRO A 181 1.39 3.80 -1.81
N LEU A 182 0.20 4.36 -1.55
CA LEU A 182 -0.88 4.45 -2.53
C LEU A 182 -0.47 5.31 -3.73
N LEU A 183 0.04 6.51 -3.49
CA LEU A 183 0.49 7.44 -4.54
C LEU A 183 1.66 6.84 -5.34
N GLN A 184 2.56 6.11 -4.68
CA GLN A 184 3.63 5.36 -5.33
C GLN A 184 3.05 4.28 -6.26
N ALA A 185 2.10 3.49 -5.77
CA ALA A 185 1.45 2.42 -6.53
C ALA A 185 0.64 2.93 -7.72
N LEU A 186 0.09 4.14 -7.62
CA LEU A 186 -0.57 4.79 -8.76
C LEU A 186 0.41 5.14 -9.89
N ASP A 187 1.71 5.31 -9.60
CA ASP A 187 2.74 5.69 -10.58
C ASP A 187 2.33 6.94 -11.37
N LEU A 188 2.18 8.08 -10.68
CA LEU A 188 1.69 9.34 -11.26
C LEU A 188 2.56 9.94 -12.36
N LYS A 189 3.79 9.43 -12.54
CA LYS A 189 4.70 9.79 -13.64
C LYS A 189 4.31 9.12 -14.96
N ARG A 190 3.48 8.08 -14.90
CA ARG A 190 2.95 7.39 -16.06
C ARG A 190 1.87 8.23 -16.73
N GLU A 191 1.97 8.35 -18.06
CA GLU A 191 0.95 9.03 -18.86
C GLU A 191 -0.41 8.28 -18.75
N PRO A 192 -1.48 8.95 -18.28
CA PRO A 192 -2.80 8.35 -18.17
C PRO A 192 -3.43 8.08 -19.55
N LEU A 193 -4.09 6.94 -19.71
CA LEU A 193 -4.75 6.57 -20.96
C LEU A 193 -6.19 7.10 -21.03
N ILE A 194 -6.35 8.43 -20.96
CA ILE A 194 -7.65 9.11 -21.05
C ILE A 194 -7.73 10.04 -22.25
N ASP A 195 -8.94 10.37 -22.69
CA ASP A 195 -9.16 11.33 -23.77
C ASP A 195 -8.99 12.79 -23.32
N ALA A 196 -8.85 13.70 -24.29
CA ALA A 196 -8.64 15.13 -24.05
C ALA A 196 -9.82 15.84 -23.35
N ILE A 197 -11.02 15.25 -23.35
CA ILE A 197 -12.16 15.80 -22.60
C ILE A 197 -11.98 15.43 -21.13
N ARG A 198 -11.77 14.15 -20.82
CA ARG A 198 -11.52 13.67 -19.46
C ARG A 198 -10.33 14.39 -18.81
N HIS A 199 -9.21 14.51 -19.54
CA HIS A 199 -8.05 15.26 -19.06
C HIS A 199 -8.43 16.68 -18.65
N ARG A 200 -9.09 17.45 -19.53
CA ARG A 200 -9.49 18.83 -19.22
C ARG A 200 -10.47 18.91 -18.04
N THR A 201 -11.43 18.00 -17.95
CA THR A 201 -12.38 17.95 -16.84
C THR A 201 -11.71 17.60 -15.51
N CYS A 202 -10.76 16.66 -15.47
CA CYS A 202 -9.99 16.37 -14.26
C CYS A 202 -9.18 17.58 -13.78
N ARG A 203 -8.72 18.43 -14.70
CA ARG A 203 -7.99 19.67 -14.37
C ARG A 203 -8.88 20.77 -13.79
N THR A 204 -10.20 20.67 -13.91
CA THR A 204 -11.14 21.62 -13.29
C THR A 204 -11.62 21.21 -11.91
N LEU A 205 -11.24 20.03 -11.43
CA LEU A 205 -11.66 19.50 -10.13
C LEU A 205 -10.60 19.78 -9.04
N PRO A 206 -11.03 20.03 -7.79
CA PRO A 206 -12.42 20.26 -7.35
C PRO A 206 -13.00 21.59 -7.86
N VAL A 207 -14.32 21.67 -8.04
CA VAL A 207 -15.03 22.89 -8.43
C VAL A 207 -15.53 23.72 -7.24
N GLU A 208 -15.62 23.12 -6.06
CA GLU A 208 -15.96 23.82 -4.83
C GLU A 208 -14.78 24.72 -4.38
N ASN A 209 -15.11 25.85 -3.75
CA ASN A 209 -14.12 26.90 -3.43
C ASN A 209 -13.79 27.01 -1.93
N SER A 210 -14.41 26.19 -1.06
CA SER A 210 -14.10 26.18 0.37
C SER A 210 -12.98 25.18 0.68
N ALA A 211 -12.19 25.48 1.72
CA ALA A 211 -11.13 24.58 2.18
C ALA A 211 -11.69 23.20 2.59
N GLU A 212 -12.81 23.19 3.32
CA GLU A 212 -13.50 21.96 3.72
C GLU A 212 -13.93 21.11 2.53
N ALA A 213 -14.52 21.72 1.49
CA ALA A 213 -14.98 20.99 0.32
C ALA A 213 -13.81 20.46 -0.53
N SER A 214 -12.71 21.22 -0.62
CA SER A 214 -11.47 20.77 -1.26
C SER A 214 -10.88 19.56 -0.53
N ASP A 215 -10.77 19.64 0.80
CA ASP A 215 -10.27 18.55 1.64
C ASP A 215 -11.16 17.31 1.56
N ALA A 216 -12.49 17.50 1.58
CA ALA A 216 -13.46 16.43 1.38
C ALA A 216 -13.28 15.76 0.01
N PHE A 217 -13.16 16.54 -1.07
CA PHE A 217 -12.96 16.00 -2.41
C PHE A 217 -11.68 15.18 -2.51
N TRP A 218 -10.53 15.71 -2.07
CA TRP A 218 -9.26 14.99 -2.16
C TRP A 218 -9.22 13.76 -1.25
N SER A 219 -9.86 13.82 -0.08
CA SER A 219 -10.07 12.64 0.78
C SER A 219 -10.88 11.56 0.05
N CYS A 220 -11.96 11.94 -0.65
CA CYS A 220 -12.74 11.01 -1.46
C CYS A 220 -11.90 10.42 -2.61
N VAL A 221 -11.12 11.23 -3.33
CA VAL A 221 -10.27 10.74 -4.44
C VAL A 221 -9.22 9.75 -3.95
N LEU A 222 -8.56 10.03 -2.82
CA LEU A 222 -7.60 9.11 -2.20
C LEU A 222 -8.28 7.81 -1.77
N ALA A 223 -9.43 7.89 -1.09
CA ALA A 223 -10.21 6.72 -0.68
C ALA A 223 -10.67 5.86 -1.87
N LEU A 224 -11.14 6.49 -2.95
CA LEU A 224 -11.55 5.79 -4.18
C LEU A 224 -10.36 5.14 -4.90
N SER A 225 -9.18 5.76 -4.82
CA SER A 225 -7.95 5.23 -5.42
C SER A 225 -7.50 3.92 -4.78
N CYS A 226 -7.92 3.64 -3.54
CA CYS A 226 -7.71 2.34 -2.90
C CYS A 226 -8.48 1.19 -3.57
N LEU A 227 -9.46 1.50 -4.44
CA LEU A 227 -10.32 0.52 -5.13
C LEU A 227 -11.03 -0.48 -4.17
N GLY A 228 -11.31 -0.02 -2.95
CA GLY A 228 -11.98 -0.79 -1.90
C GLY A 228 -13.50 -0.86 -2.03
N ASN A 229 -14.13 -1.39 -0.99
CA ASN A 229 -15.58 -1.37 -0.81
C ASN A 229 -16.05 -0.06 -0.14
N ASP A 230 -17.36 0.11 -0.01
CA ASP A 230 -17.97 1.32 0.59
C ASP A 230 -17.60 1.52 2.06
N GLU A 231 -17.31 0.43 2.78
CA GLU A 231 -16.87 0.46 4.18
C GLU A 231 -15.48 1.08 4.29
N LEU A 232 -14.52 0.61 3.48
CA LEU A 232 -13.18 1.20 3.43
C LEU A 232 -13.24 2.66 2.95
N PHE A 233 -14.08 2.97 1.96
CA PHE A 233 -14.27 4.34 1.51
C PHE A 233 -14.73 5.25 2.66
N THR A 234 -15.74 4.81 3.43
CA THR A 234 -16.28 5.53 4.59
C THR A 234 -15.22 5.73 5.66
N GLU A 235 -14.51 4.66 6.03
CA GLU A 235 -13.46 4.70 7.05
C GLU A 235 -12.35 5.69 6.69
N VAL A 236 -11.85 5.63 5.45
CA VAL A 236 -10.76 6.51 5.00
C VAL A 236 -11.19 7.97 5.02
N ILE A 237 -12.38 8.32 4.48
CA ILE A 237 -12.78 9.74 4.42
C ILE A 237 -13.09 10.31 5.80
N GLU A 238 -13.74 9.55 6.68
CA GLU A 238 -14.07 10.01 8.04
C GLU A 238 -12.81 10.17 8.89
N SER A 239 -11.87 9.21 8.80
CA SER A 239 -10.59 9.28 9.49
C SER A 239 -9.74 10.46 9.00
N THR A 240 -9.66 10.67 7.68
CA THR A 240 -8.88 11.75 7.08
C THR A 240 -9.44 13.12 7.48
N MET A 241 -10.75 13.32 7.32
CA MET A 241 -11.40 14.59 7.67
C MET A 241 -11.35 14.87 9.18
N GLY A 242 -11.51 13.84 10.01
CA GLY A 242 -11.34 13.96 11.45
C GLY A 242 -9.91 14.35 11.86
N THR A 243 -8.90 13.79 11.20
CA THR A 243 -7.48 14.13 11.43
C THR A 243 -7.16 15.57 11.02
N LEU A 244 -7.77 16.05 9.92
CA LEU A 244 -7.70 17.46 9.51
C LEU A 244 -8.41 18.41 10.48
N GLY A 245 -9.21 17.90 11.40
CA GLY A 245 -9.94 18.68 12.40
C GLY A 245 -11.27 19.25 11.91
N TRP A 246 -11.79 18.77 10.78
CA TRP A 246 -13.12 19.16 10.30
C TRP A 246 -14.21 18.49 11.15
N VAL A 247 -15.15 19.30 11.64
CA VAL A 247 -16.25 18.88 12.51
C VAL A 247 -17.56 19.51 12.02
N ALA A 248 -18.68 18.90 12.37
CA ALA A 248 -20.01 19.47 12.15
C ALA A 248 -20.24 20.71 13.02
N ASP A 249 -21.35 21.43 12.77
CA ASP A 249 -21.73 22.64 13.52
C ASP A 249 -21.89 22.42 15.03
N ASP A 250 -22.20 21.19 15.45
CA ASP A 250 -22.33 20.80 16.86
C ASP A 250 -21.01 20.33 17.50
N GLY A 251 -19.90 20.37 16.74
CA GLY A 251 -18.58 19.94 17.14
C GLY A 251 -18.35 18.43 17.07
N SER A 252 -19.30 17.64 16.57
CA SER A 252 -19.13 16.21 16.36
C SER A 252 -18.29 15.91 15.09
N PRO A 253 -17.63 14.74 14.99
CA PRO A 253 -16.89 14.36 13.79
C PRO A 253 -17.81 14.27 12.56
N LEU A 254 -17.37 14.81 11.43
CA LEU A 254 -18.09 14.70 10.15
C LEU A 254 -18.24 13.23 9.75
N ARG A 255 -19.45 12.87 9.30
CA ARG A 255 -19.78 11.54 8.77
C ARG A 255 -19.71 11.55 7.26
N ALA A 256 -19.55 10.38 6.65
CA ALA A 256 -19.44 10.22 5.19
C ALA A 256 -20.53 10.97 4.36
N PRO A 257 -21.81 11.01 4.75
CA PRO A 257 -22.82 11.79 4.03
C PRO A 257 -22.55 13.31 4.04
N GLU A 258 -22.03 13.84 5.13
CA GLU A 258 -21.71 15.28 5.27
C GLU A 258 -20.48 15.62 4.43
N ILE A 259 -19.44 14.78 4.52
CA ILE A 259 -18.20 14.91 3.74
C ILE A 259 -18.50 14.87 2.24
N THR A 260 -19.27 13.87 1.78
CA THR A 260 -19.62 13.76 0.35
C THR A 260 -20.57 14.87 -0.10
N SER A 261 -21.42 15.38 0.79
CA SER A 261 -22.26 16.56 0.49
C SER A 261 -21.43 17.84 0.34
N ALA A 262 -20.32 17.99 1.07
CA ALA A 262 -19.46 19.16 0.97
C ALA A 262 -18.81 19.31 -0.42
N CYS A 263 -18.54 18.19 -1.11
CA CYS A 263 -17.94 18.14 -2.45
C CYS A 263 -18.87 17.54 -3.53
N ALA A 264 -20.19 17.65 -3.35
CA ALA A 264 -21.18 16.96 -4.17
C ALA A 264 -21.12 17.32 -5.66
N THR A 265 -20.75 18.55 -6.02
CA THR A 265 -20.68 18.97 -7.43
C THR A 265 -19.48 18.30 -8.10
N SER A 266 -18.33 18.29 -7.44
CA SER A 266 -17.14 17.57 -7.92
C SER A 266 -17.38 16.06 -8.01
N LEU A 267 -18.07 15.45 -7.03
CA LEU A 267 -18.41 14.03 -7.09
C LEU A 267 -19.38 13.70 -8.21
N ALA A 268 -20.32 14.59 -8.54
CA ALA A 268 -21.20 14.41 -9.69
C ALA A 268 -20.41 14.43 -11.01
N ILE A 269 -19.48 15.37 -11.18
CA ILE A 269 -18.59 15.41 -12.35
C ILE A 269 -17.71 14.15 -12.40
N LEU A 270 -17.16 13.71 -11.26
CA LEU A 270 -16.37 12.48 -11.19
C LEU A 270 -17.19 11.24 -11.57
N ALA A 271 -18.47 11.20 -11.22
CA ALA A 271 -19.38 10.15 -11.63
C ALA A 271 -19.63 10.15 -13.15
N GLU A 272 -19.78 11.33 -13.77
CA GLU A 272 -19.88 11.47 -15.24
C GLU A 272 -18.61 11.02 -15.96
N LEU A 273 -17.43 11.22 -15.36
CA LEU A 273 -16.17 10.68 -15.87
C LEU A 273 -16.07 9.16 -15.75
N GLY A 274 -16.91 8.55 -14.92
CA GLY A 274 -16.91 7.12 -14.60
C GLY A 274 -15.97 6.74 -13.46
N GLY A 275 -15.49 7.71 -12.68
CA GLY A 275 -14.61 7.49 -11.52
C GLY A 275 -15.36 7.19 -10.22
N TYR A 276 -16.67 7.35 -10.18
CA TYR A 276 -17.48 7.18 -8.95
C TYR A 276 -18.94 6.81 -9.30
N GLY A 277 -19.65 6.22 -8.34
CA GLY A 277 -21.10 5.98 -8.44
C GLY A 277 -21.49 4.74 -9.26
N PRO A 278 -22.80 4.58 -9.59
CA PRO A 278 -23.35 3.34 -10.11
C PRO A 278 -22.92 3.01 -11.55
N GLN A 279 -22.43 3.99 -12.30
CA GLN A 279 -21.94 3.83 -13.68
C GLN A 279 -20.41 3.87 -13.77
N GLN A 280 -19.73 3.61 -12.65
CA GLN A 280 -18.28 3.63 -12.60
C GLN A 280 -17.66 2.61 -13.58
N LEU A 281 -16.53 2.99 -14.16
CA LEU A 281 -15.78 2.14 -15.10
C LEU A 281 -15.11 0.96 -14.38
N ALA A 282 -14.53 0.05 -15.16
CA ALA A 282 -13.73 -1.03 -14.61
C ALA A 282 -12.54 -0.45 -13.79
N PRO A 283 -12.06 -1.17 -12.75
CA PRO A 283 -11.00 -0.66 -11.88
C PRO A 283 -9.77 -0.11 -12.62
N VAL A 284 -9.32 -0.79 -13.69
CA VAL A 284 -8.15 -0.37 -14.47
C VAL A 284 -8.36 0.99 -15.14
N ASP A 285 -9.53 1.23 -15.72
CA ASP A 285 -9.84 2.51 -16.40
C ASP A 285 -10.01 3.64 -15.38
N ARG A 286 -10.54 3.33 -14.18
CA ARG A 286 -10.66 4.29 -13.09
C ARG A 286 -9.29 4.75 -12.58
N LEU A 287 -8.28 3.88 -12.55
CA LEU A 287 -6.92 4.24 -12.16
C LEU A 287 -6.35 5.36 -13.03
N ASP A 288 -6.61 5.37 -14.34
CA ASP A 288 -6.13 6.45 -15.21
C ASP A 288 -6.85 7.78 -14.94
N ILE A 289 -8.12 7.75 -14.52
CA ILE A 289 -8.83 8.95 -14.04
C ILE A 289 -8.19 9.48 -12.74
N TYR A 290 -7.93 8.60 -11.77
CA TYR A 290 -7.33 9.00 -10.50
C TYR A 290 -5.88 9.48 -10.67
N ARG A 291 -5.09 8.85 -11.55
CA ARG A 291 -3.75 9.34 -11.92
C ARG A 291 -3.81 10.78 -12.42
N GLU A 292 -4.72 11.07 -13.34
CA GLU A 292 -4.89 12.42 -13.90
C GLU A 292 -5.35 13.44 -12.85
N LEU A 293 -6.24 13.04 -11.93
CA LEU A 293 -6.69 13.91 -10.85
C LEU A 293 -5.56 14.24 -9.88
N LEU A 294 -4.72 13.26 -9.55
CA LEU A 294 -3.71 13.38 -8.50
C LEU A 294 -2.36 13.89 -9.00
N CYS A 295 -2.06 13.81 -10.30
CA CYS A 295 -0.78 14.28 -10.84
C CYS A 295 -0.75 15.80 -11.08
N PHE A 296 0.43 16.40 -10.91
CA PHE A 296 0.67 17.83 -11.16
C PHE A 296 0.69 18.16 -12.65
#